data_AF-A0A832HFV5-F1
#
_entry.id   AF-A0A832HFV5-F1
#
_cell.length_a   1.000
_cell.length_b   1.000
_cell.length_c   1.000
_cell.angle_alpha   90.00
_cell.angle_beta   90.00
_cell.angle_gamma   90.00
#
_symmetry.space_group_name_H-M   'P 1'
#
loop_
_entity.id
_entity.type
_entity.pdbx_description
1 polymer ?
#
loop_
_entity_poly.entity_id
_entity_poly.type
_entity_poly.pdbx_seq_one_letter_code
_entity_poly.pdbx_strand_id
1 'polypeptide(L)'
;MQAQLAASLVRLAADDHAGHAHDEKSSKGRALGSKEIAGYTVKVMQESDVKAGGEGAFAIVLSGKNEKPKAIRAWVGVQSAEGSTKGKAVAEGDEWHAHVEVPDPIPAKSQFWVEIETAAGKVKAAFDYK
;
A
#
# COMPACT_ATOMS: atom_id res chain seq x y z
N MET A 1 21.46 -40.83 33.10
CA MET A 1 20.30 -40.53 32.24
C MET A 1 19.87 -39.11 32.55
N GLN A 2 20.27 -38.10 31.77
CA GLN A 2 19.56 -37.58 30.58
C GLN A 2 18.10 -37.22 30.93
N ALA A 3 17.55 -36.02 30.74
CA ALA A 3 17.89 -34.94 29.82
C ALA A 3 17.42 -33.55 30.34
N GLN A 4 18.07 -32.49 29.87
CA GLN A 4 17.63 -31.10 29.90
C GLN A 4 16.49 -30.88 28.91
N LEU A 5 15.53 -30.00 29.23
CA LEU A 5 14.75 -29.26 28.23
C LEU A 5 14.54 -27.84 28.74
N ALA A 6 15.17 -26.89 28.05
CA ALA A 6 15.05 -25.46 28.22
C ALA A 6 13.72 -24.98 27.61
N ALA A 7 13.00 -24.12 28.33
CA ALA A 7 11.92 -23.32 27.75
C ALA A 7 12.50 -21.98 27.30
N SER A 8 12.60 -21.80 25.98
CA SER A 8 13.01 -20.56 25.32
C SER A 8 12.13 -19.39 25.75
N LEU A 9 12.76 -18.35 26.31
CA LEU A 9 12.30 -16.98 26.16
C LEU A 9 12.63 -16.51 24.75
N VAL A 10 11.65 -16.00 24.01
CA VAL A 10 11.88 -14.89 23.07
C VAL A 10 10.77 -13.87 23.25
N ARG A 11 11.22 -12.64 23.51
CA ARG A 11 10.45 -11.44 23.85
C ARG A 11 9.70 -10.94 22.60
N LEU A 12 8.46 -10.50 22.81
CA LEU A 12 7.70 -9.69 21.88
C LEU A 12 8.44 -8.35 21.69
N ALA A 13 9.03 -8.14 20.52
CA ALA A 13 9.58 -6.86 20.13
C ALA A 13 8.43 -5.96 19.67
N ALA A 14 8.41 -4.74 20.22
CA ALA A 14 7.45 -3.69 19.94
C ALA A 14 7.53 -3.23 18.48
N ASP A 15 6.36 -2.95 17.93
CA ASP A 15 6.10 -2.17 16.72
C ASP A 15 6.81 -0.81 16.83
N ASP A 16 7.96 -0.69 16.17
CA ASP A 16 8.65 0.58 15.96
C ASP A 16 8.36 1.01 14.51
N HIS A 17 7.20 1.64 14.30
CA HIS A 17 6.92 2.38 13.07
C HIS A 17 7.81 3.63 13.06
N ALA A 18 9.07 3.43 12.70
CA ALA A 18 10.04 4.49 12.49
C ALA A 18 9.59 5.36 11.31
N GLY A 19 9.46 6.66 11.57
CA GLY A 19 9.00 7.65 10.60
C GLY A 19 9.86 7.67 9.34
N HIS A 20 9.21 7.41 8.19
CA HIS A 20 9.82 7.61 6.89
C HIS A 20 9.78 9.11 6.54
N ALA A 21 10.96 9.72 6.51
CA ALA A 21 11.16 11.09 6.05
C ALA A 21 10.85 11.16 4.54
N HIS A 22 9.90 12.01 4.16
CA HIS A 22 9.63 12.35 2.76
C HIS A 22 10.78 13.24 2.24
N ASP A 23 11.64 12.69 1.37
CA ASP A 23 12.53 13.49 0.52
C ASP A 23 11.64 14.15 -0.55
N GLU A 24 11.43 15.46 -0.42
CA GLU A 24 10.78 16.28 -1.44
C GLU A 24 11.64 16.33 -2.71
N LYS A 25 11.47 15.35 -3.59
CA LYS A 25 11.85 15.48 -5.00
C LYS A 25 10.63 15.25 -5.89
N SER A 26 9.95 16.36 -6.18
CA SER A 26 9.13 16.49 -7.38
C SER A 26 9.95 16.11 -8.61
N SER A 27 9.85 14.85 -9.07
CA SER A 27 10.50 14.36 -10.29
C SER A 27 9.76 13.14 -10.86
N LYS A 28 8.56 13.37 -11.41
CA LYS A 28 7.86 12.54 -12.42
C LYS A 28 7.79 11.03 -12.14
N GLY A 29 6.93 10.63 -11.21
CA GLY A 29 6.52 9.24 -11.08
C GLY A 29 5.97 8.64 -12.39
N ARG A 30 5.97 7.31 -12.50
CA ARG A 30 5.43 6.59 -13.67
C ARG A 30 3.92 6.44 -13.55
N ALA A 31 3.17 6.85 -14.57
CA ALA A 31 1.73 6.65 -14.60
C ALA A 31 1.38 5.16 -14.74
N LEU A 32 0.58 4.64 -13.81
CA LEU A 32 0.05 3.26 -13.88
C LEU A 32 -1.33 3.20 -14.54
N GLY A 33 -1.97 4.35 -14.75
CA GLY A 33 -3.24 4.49 -15.45
C GLY A 33 -4.36 5.03 -14.60
N SER A 34 -5.59 4.84 -15.08
CA SER A 34 -6.82 5.37 -14.50
C SER A 34 -7.92 4.30 -14.51
N LYS A 35 -8.68 4.17 -13.42
CA LYS A 35 -9.82 3.24 -13.31
C LYS A 35 -10.97 3.84 -12.53
N GLU A 36 -12.19 3.45 -12.83
CA GLU A 36 -13.38 3.87 -12.07
C GLU A 36 -13.74 2.82 -11.00
N ILE A 37 -13.73 3.21 -9.72
CA ILE A 37 -14.17 2.37 -8.59
C ILE A 37 -14.84 3.19 -7.51
N ALA A 38 -15.82 2.59 -6.82
CA ALA A 38 -16.64 3.27 -5.81
C ALA A 38 -17.24 4.61 -6.28
N GLY A 39 -17.40 4.78 -7.60
CA GLY A 39 -17.84 6.01 -8.27
C GLY A 39 -16.81 7.14 -8.30
N TYR A 40 -15.54 6.88 -7.98
CA TYR A 40 -14.42 7.78 -8.24
C TYR A 40 -13.69 7.35 -9.52
N THR A 41 -13.17 8.32 -10.26
CA THR A 41 -12.04 8.09 -11.15
C THR A 41 -10.76 8.10 -10.32
N VAL A 42 -10.01 7.00 -10.35
CA VAL A 42 -8.78 6.79 -9.58
C VAL A 42 -7.60 6.76 -10.54
N LYS A 43 -6.73 7.77 -10.45
CA LYS A 43 -5.46 7.81 -11.18
C LYS A 43 -4.32 7.48 -10.24
N VAL A 44 -3.38 6.67 -10.71
CA VAL A 44 -2.24 6.22 -9.90
C VAL A 44 -0.92 6.55 -10.59
N MET A 45 -0.02 7.15 -9.82
CA MET A 45 1.37 7.41 -10.18
C MET A 45 2.28 6.64 -9.23
N GLN A 46 3.24 5.91 -9.76
CA GLN A 46 4.30 5.27 -8.97
C GLN A 46 5.45 6.24 -8.79
N GLU A 47 5.78 6.59 -7.55
CA GLU A 47 6.78 7.60 -7.19
C GLU A 47 8.15 6.99 -6.87
N SER A 48 8.18 5.71 -6.44
CA SER A 48 9.43 4.95 -6.23
C SER A 48 9.38 3.57 -6.85
N ASP A 49 10.55 2.94 -7.04
CA ASP A 49 10.66 1.56 -7.52
C ASP A 49 10.00 0.57 -6.55
N VAL A 50 9.33 -0.45 -7.08
CA VAL A 50 8.82 -1.57 -6.27
C VAL A 50 9.89 -2.66 -6.19
N LYS A 51 10.53 -2.78 -5.03
CA LYS A 51 11.60 -3.76 -4.74
C LYS A 51 11.17 -4.68 -3.61
N ALA A 52 11.40 -5.99 -3.76
CA ALA A 52 11.07 -6.97 -2.71
C ALA A 52 11.72 -6.58 -1.38
N GLY A 53 10.95 -6.61 -0.29
CA GLY A 53 11.39 -6.24 1.06
C GLY A 53 11.64 -4.75 1.26
N GLY A 54 11.36 -3.93 0.26
CA GLY A 54 11.48 -2.47 0.32
C GLY A 54 10.12 -1.78 0.49
N GLU A 55 10.13 -0.47 0.27
CA GLU A 55 8.93 0.36 0.25
C GLU A 55 8.64 0.88 -1.16
N GLY A 56 7.39 0.76 -1.59
CA GLY A 56 6.87 1.43 -2.78
C GLY A 56 6.05 2.67 -2.38
N ALA A 57 6.29 3.79 -3.04
CA ALA A 57 5.54 5.03 -2.88
C ALA A 57 4.66 5.28 -4.11
N PHE A 58 3.40 5.64 -3.89
CA PHE A 58 2.42 5.89 -4.93
C PHE A 58 1.54 7.09 -4.59
N ALA A 59 1.35 7.98 -5.55
CA ALA A 59 0.35 9.04 -5.48
C ALA A 59 -0.96 8.57 -6.12
N ILE A 60 -2.06 8.79 -5.41
CA ILE A 60 -3.42 8.43 -5.84
C ILE A 60 -4.26 9.69 -5.91
N VAL A 61 -4.76 10.01 -7.10
CA VAL A 61 -5.65 11.15 -7.33
C VAL A 61 -7.07 10.64 -7.55
N LEU A 62 -8.01 11.18 -6.76
CA LEU A 62 -9.43 10.89 -6.89
C LEU A 62 -10.17 12.05 -7.54
N SER A 63 -11.05 11.73 -8.49
CA SER A 63 -11.99 12.70 -9.06
C SER A 63 -13.35 12.07 -9.37
N GLY A 64 -14.30 12.87 -9.86
CA GLY A 64 -15.66 12.42 -10.20
C GLY A 64 -16.67 12.49 -9.04
N LYS A 65 -16.19 12.67 -7.80
CA LYS A 65 -17.01 12.90 -6.61
C LYS A 65 -16.39 13.96 -5.72
N ASN A 66 -17.24 14.66 -4.97
CA ASN A 66 -16.83 15.67 -3.99
C ASN A 66 -16.75 15.10 -2.56
N GLU A 67 -17.34 13.93 -2.32
CA GLU A 67 -17.26 13.25 -1.03
C GLU A 67 -15.84 12.70 -0.82
N LYS A 68 -15.28 12.87 0.38
CA LYS A 68 -14.00 12.24 0.73
C LYS A 68 -14.25 10.78 1.13
N PRO A 69 -13.44 9.82 0.66
CA PRO A 69 -13.51 8.44 1.16
C PRO A 69 -13.15 8.40 2.66
N LYS A 70 -13.68 7.41 3.37
CA LYS A 70 -13.37 7.17 4.79
C LYS A 70 -11.92 6.73 4.97
N ALA A 71 -11.41 5.95 4.02
CA ALA A 71 -10.03 5.52 3.94
C ALA A 71 -9.69 5.08 2.52
N ILE A 72 -8.43 5.23 2.16
CA ILE A 72 -7.82 4.56 1.00
C ILE A 72 -6.74 3.65 1.57
N ARG A 73 -6.77 2.37 1.18
CA ARG A 73 -5.71 1.40 1.52
C ARG A 73 -5.09 0.86 0.26
N ALA A 74 -3.80 0.63 0.29
CA ALA A 74 -3.06 0.09 -0.84
C ALA A 74 -2.08 -0.99 -0.41
N TRP A 75 -1.70 -1.86 -1.35
CA TRP A 75 -0.67 -2.88 -1.15
C TRP A 75 -0.12 -3.35 -2.50
N VAL A 76 1.11 -3.86 -2.49
CA VAL A 76 1.66 -4.66 -3.60
C VAL A 76 1.45 -6.12 -3.26
N GLY A 77 0.72 -6.85 -4.11
CA GLY A 77 0.44 -8.27 -3.84
C GLY A 77 -0.72 -8.85 -4.64
N VAL A 78 -1.24 -9.96 -4.14
CA VAL A 78 -2.45 -10.61 -4.69
C VAL A 78 -3.72 -9.89 -4.24
N GLN A 79 -4.84 -10.16 -4.91
CA GLN A 79 -6.14 -9.50 -4.63
C GLN A 79 -6.65 -9.67 -3.19
N SER A 80 -6.33 -10.79 -2.54
CA SER A 80 -6.69 -11.07 -1.14
C SER A 80 -5.84 -10.31 -0.14
N ALA A 81 -4.73 -9.70 -0.58
CA ALA A 81 -3.64 -9.16 0.26
C ALA A 81 -2.95 -10.22 1.15
N GLU A 82 -3.14 -11.51 0.87
CA GLU A 82 -2.43 -12.56 1.59
C GLU A 82 -0.92 -12.44 1.36
N GLY A 83 -0.14 -12.42 2.44
CA GLY A 83 1.30 -12.19 2.41
C GLY A 83 1.70 -10.75 2.08
N SER A 84 0.80 -9.77 2.20
CA SER A 84 1.09 -8.35 1.96
C SER A 84 0.62 -7.48 3.11
N THR A 85 1.38 -6.43 3.41
CA THR A 85 0.98 -5.39 4.35
C THR A 85 0.15 -4.34 3.63
N LYS A 86 -1.04 -4.02 4.16
CA LYS A 86 -1.85 -2.90 3.64
C LYS A 86 -1.38 -1.59 4.26
N GLY A 87 -0.89 -0.68 3.44
CA GLY A 87 -0.66 0.71 3.82
C GLY A 87 -1.95 1.52 3.74
N LYS A 88 -2.16 2.46 4.68
CA LYS A 88 -3.24 3.46 4.58
C LYS A 88 -2.65 4.71 3.90
N ALA A 89 -3.28 5.17 2.82
CA ALA A 89 -2.83 6.38 2.15
C ALA A 89 -3.14 7.62 3.02
N VAL A 90 -2.23 8.59 2.99
CA VAL A 90 -2.33 9.86 3.69
C VAL A 90 -2.72 10.94 2.69
N ALA A 91 -3.74 11.74 3.01
CA ALA A 91 -4.16 12.84 2.17
C ALA A 91 -3.17 14.01 2.27
N GLU A 92 -2.72 14.51 1.14
CA GLU A 92 -1.87 15.69 1.00
C GLU A 92 -2.43 16.56 -0.13
N GLY A 93 -3.08 17.67 0.22
CA GLY A 93 -3.80 18.50 -0.75
C GLY A 93 -4.91 17.72 -1.47
N ASP A 94 -4.77 17.61 -2.79
CA ASP A 94 -5.69 16.90 -3.70
C ASP A 94 -5.25 15.45 -3.99
N GLU A 95 -4.11 15.02 -3.43
CA GLU A 95 -3.50 13.71 -3.66
C GLU A 95 -3.51 12.87 -2.38
N TRP A 96 -3.36 11.56 -2.55
CA TRP A 96 -3.21 10.61 -1.44
C TRP A 96 -1.93 9.82 -1.65
N HIS A 97 -0.95 9.98 -0.76
CA HIS A 97 0.31 9.25 -0.82
C HIS A 97 0.18 7.92 -0.07
N ALA A 98 0.48 6.84 -0.78
CA ALA A 98 0.49 5.48 -0.26
C ALA A 98 1.92 4.96 -0.23
N HIS A 99 2.46 4.84 0.98
CA HIS A 99 3.68 4.10 1.25
C HIS A 99 3.28 2.67 1.61
N VAL A 100 3.76 1.70 0.84
CA VAL A 100 3.43 0.29 1.01
C VAL A 100 4.68 -0.54 1.11
N GLU A 101 4.73 -1.37 2.15
CA GLU A 101 5.73 -2.42 2.27
C GLU A 101 5.53 -3.44 1.15
N VAL A 102 6.62 -3.75 0.45
CA VAL A 102 6.61 -4.68 -0.67
C VAL A 102 7.02 -6.07 -0.15
N PRO A 103 6.19 -7.11 -0.34
CA PRO A 103 6.51 -8.44 0.16
C PRO A 103 7.86 -8.98 -0.33
N ASP A 104 8.54 -9.77 0.51
CA ASP A 104 9.72 -10.55 0.14
C ASP A 104 9.50 -12.04 0.46
N PRO A 105 9.40 -12.92 -0.55
CA PRO A 105 9.39 -12.62 -1.99
C PRO A 105 8.07 -11.99 -2.45
N ILE A 106 8.11 -11.20 -3.54
CA ILE A 106 6.90 -10.67 -4.18
C ILE A 106 6.06 -11.84 -4.74
N PRO A 107 4.80 -12.02 -4.32
CA PRO A 107 3.94 -13.08 -4.84
C PRO A 107 3.80 -13.01 -6.37
N ALA A 108 3.68 -14.17 -7.02
CA ALA A 108 3.41 -14.22 -8.46
C ALA A 108 2.10 -13.51 -8.79
N LYS A 109 2.04 -12.83 -9.96
CA LYS A 109 0.89 -12.05 -10.42
C LYS A 109 0.50 -10.89 -9.48
N SER A 110 1.43 -10.43 -8.64
CA SER A 110 1.23 -9.24 -7.84
C SER A 110 0.91 -8.04 -8.71
N GLN A 111 0.00 -7.22 -8.21
CA GLN A 111 -0.38 -5.92 -8.75
C GLN A 111 -0.31 -4.89 -7.62
N PHE A 112 -0.35 -3.60 -7.97
CA PHE A 112 -0.61 -2.55 -7.01
C PHE A 112 -2.12 -2.43 -6.84
N TRP A 113 -2.62 -2.64 -5.64
CA TRP A 113 -4.05 -2.57 -5.34
C TRP A 113 -4.38 -1.27 -4.63
N VAL A 114 -5.50 -0.67 -5.00
CA VAL A 114 -6.13 0.45 -4.30
C VAL A 114 -7.52 0.01 -3.86
N GLU A 115 -7.80 0.10 -2.56
CA GLU A 115 -9.09 -0.16 -1.93
C GLU A 115 -9.64 1.15 -1.37
N ILE A 116 -10.78 1.59 -1.89
CA ILE A 116 -11.50 2.77 -1.42
C ILE A 116 -12.62 2.33 -0.49
N GLU A 117 -12.60 2.86 0.73
CA GLU A 117 -13.66 2.69 1.72
C GLU A 117 -14.59 3.91 1.73
N THR A 118 -15.88 3.68 1.50
CA THR A 118 -16.93 4.71 1.47
C THR A 118 -18.03 4.39 2.49
N ALA A 119 -19.07 5.21 2.57
CA ALA A 119 -20.27 4.88 3.32
C ALA A 119 -20.97 3.60 2.81
N ALA A 120 -20.87 3.30 1.51
CA ALA A 120 -21.48 2.12 0.89
C ALA A 120 -20.64 0.84 1.03
N GLY A 121 -19.40 0.93 1.54
CA GLY A 121 -18.50 -0.20 1.71
C GLY A 121 -17.17 -0.03 0.99
N LYS A 122 -16.46 -1.14 0.78
CA LYS A 122 -15.09 -1.20 0.24
C LYS A 122 -15.10 -1.74 -1.17
N VAL A 123 -14.44 -1.03 -2.10
CA VAL A 123 -14.25 -1.46 -3.49
C VAL A 123 -12.79 -1.32 -3.84
N LYS A 124 -12.24 -2.27 -4.61
CA LYS A 124 -10.82 -2.28 -4.96
C LYS A 124 -10.58 -2.42 -6.46
N ALA A 125 -9.48 -1.83 -6.93
CA ALA A 125 -8.95 -2.00 -8.27
C ALA A 125 -7.46 -2.33 -8.21
N ALA A 126 -6.98 -3.01 -9.25
CA ALA A 126 -5.58 -3.33 -9.43
C ALA A 126 -4.99 -2.54 -10.59
N PHE A 127 -3.72 -2.17 -10.45
CA PHE A 127 -2.90 -1.48 -11.42
C PHE A 127 -1.63 -2.29 -11.65
N ASP A 128 -1.23 -2.41 -12.91
CA ASP A 128 0.04 -3.02 -13.23
C ASP A 128 1.16 -2.05 -12.84
N TYR A 129 2.16 -2.55 -12.10
CA TYR A 129 3.32 -1.78 -11.64
C TYR A 129 4.62 -2.31 -12.24
N LYS A 130 4.57 -3.15 -13.28
CA LYS A 130 5.75 -3.65 -13.98
C LYS A 130 5.96 -2.95 -15.31
#